data_AF-A0A9E3E8M9-F1
#
_entry.id   AF-A0A9E3E8M9-F1
#
_cell.length_a   1.000
_cell.length_b   1.000
_cell.length_c   1.000
_cell.angle_alpha   90.00
_cell.angle_beta   90.00
_cell.angle_gamma   90.00
#
_symmetry.space_group_name_H-M   'P 1'
#
loop_
_entity.id
_entity.type
_entity.pdbx_description
1 polymer ?
#
loop_
_entity_poly.entity_id
_entity_poly.type
_entity_poly.pdbx_seq_one_letter_code
_entity_poly.pdbx_strand_id
1 'polypeptide(L)'
;MSPFAGQQIEITSILGDPEGQQFANDFVSAAQQAGWDTAGVNAGVFTSNPIGLEVLYREPPPDNVAPPALTALVDTLLGLHILPARSVTIFEDVAPNVIRLLVGARSGDTSAHSSLSPGELPPE
;
A
#
# COMPACT_ATOMS: atom_id res chain seq x y z
N MET A 1 20.03 -6.88 17.14
CA MET A 1 18.90 -6.11 17.68
C MET A 1 18.08 -5.66 16.49
N SER A 2 16.82 -6.09 16.41
CA SER A 2 15.93 -5.64 15.33
C SER A 2 15.36 -4.27 15.71
N PRO A 3 15.47 -3.25 14.85
CA PRO A 3 15.18 -1.86 15.21
C PRO A 3 13.72 -1.60 15.61
N PHE A 4 12.81 -2.50 15.23
CA PHE A 4 11.38 -2.32 15.39
C PHE A 4 10.68 -3.62 15.85
N ALA A 5 11.37 -4.42 16.66
CA ALA A 5 10.85 -5.69 17.17
C ALA A 5 9.45 -5.53 17.77
N GLY A 6 8.48 -6.30 17.25
CA GLY A 6 7.10 -6.32 17.73
C GLY A 6 6.17 -5.25 17.15
N GLN A 7 6.66 -4.38 16.25
CA GLN A 7 5.80 -3.49 15.48
C GLN A 7 4.96 -4.29 14.49
N GLN A 8 3.64 -4.14 14.55
CA GLN A 8 2.71 -4.78 13.62
C GLN A 8 2.66 -4.02 12.29
N ILE A 9 2.71 -4.76 11.18
CA ILE A 9 2.43 -4.25 9.83
C ILE A 9 1.45 -5.18 9.10
N GLU A 10 0.46 -4.57 8.46
CA GLU A 10 -0.42 -5.22 7.50
C GLU A 10 -0.03 -4.81 6.10
N ILE A 11 0.25 -5.76 5.22
CA ILE A 11 0.57 -5.48 3.82
C ILE A 11 -0.59 -5.98 2.97
N THR A 12 -1.16 -5.11 2.15
CA THR A 12 -2.30 -5.42 1.30
C THR A 12 -1.98 -5.08 -0.14
N SER A 13 -2.30 -5.98 -1.07
CA SER A 13 -2.20 -5.78 -2.52
C SER A 13 -3.58 -5.84 -3.16
N ILE A 14 -3.71 -5.28 -4.36
CA ILE A 14 -4.94 -5.40 -5.15
C ILE A 14 -5.15 -6.88 -5.54
N LEU A 15 -6.34 -7.41 -5.30
CA LEU A 15 -6.71 -8.74 -5.74
C LEU A 15 -6.64 -8.83 -7.28
N GLY A 16 -5.88 -9.81 -7.78
CA GLY A 16 -5.72 -10.05 -9.22
C GLY A 16 -4.59 -9.25 -9.87
N ASP A 17 -3.78 -8.52 -9.08
CA ASP A 17 -2.58 -7.83 -9.55
C ASP A 17 -1.30 -8.63 -9.18
N PRO A 18 -0.79 -9.51 -10.06
CA PRO A 18 0.34 -10.37 -9.73
C PRO A 18 1.65 -9.58 -9.52
N GLU A 19 1.82 -8.45 -10.21
CA GLU A 19 2.99 -7.59 -10.05
C GLU A 19 2.97 -6.89 -8.68
N GLY A 20 1.84 -6.29 -8.29
CA GLY A 20 1.65 -5.71 -6.96
C GLY A 20 1.76 -6.75 -5.85
N GLN A 21 1.30 -7.98 -6.08
CA GLN A 21 1.48 -9.09 -5.14
C GLN A 21 2.95 -9.45 -4.96
N GLN A 22 3.75 -9.51 -6.04
CA GLN A 22 5.18 -9.77 -5.93
C GLN A 22 5.87 -8.66 -5.13
N PHE A 23 5.58 -7.40 -5.45
CA PHE A 23 6.13 -6.26 -4.73
C PHE A 23 5.73 -6.24 -3.25
N ALA A 24 4.49 -6.60 -2.93
CA ALA A 24 4.03 -6.76 -1.55
C ALA A 24 4.79 -7.86 -0.78
N ASN A 25 5.15 -8.97 -1.44
CA ASN A 25 5.95 -10.03 -0.83
C ASN A 25 7.40 -9.57 -0.53
N ASP A 26 7.97 -8.72 -1.37
CA ASP A 26 9.28 -8.11 -1.09
C ASP A 26 9.22 -7.24 0.18
N PHE A 27 8.13 -6.50 0.38
CA PHE A 27 7.90 -5.76 1.62
C PHE A 27 7.71 -6.65 2.84
N VAL A 28 6.99 -7.78 2.71
CA VAL A 28 6.88 -8.77 3.81
C VAL A 28 8.27 -9.23 4.22
N SER A 29 9.10 -9.57 3.24
CA SER A 29 10.47 -10.04 3.48
C SER A 29 11.33 -8.97 4.15
N ALA A 30 11.20 -7.70 3.73
CA ALA A 30 11.91 -6.58 4.35
C ALA A 30 11.42 -6.29 5.78
N ALA A 31 10.10 -6.33 6.01
CA ALA A 31 9.48 -6.12 7.31
C ALA A 31 9.92 -7.20 8.32
N GLN A 32 9.91 -8.47 7.91
CA GLN A 32 10.39 -9.58 8.73
C GLN A 32 11.88 -9.42 9.10
N GLN A 33 12.73 -9.01 8.15
CA GLN A 33 14.14 -8.71 8.42
C GLN A 33 14.33 -7.53 9.39
N ALA A 34 13.43 -6.54 9.35
CA ALA A 34 13.40 -5.41 10.28
C ALA A 34 12.84 -5.77 11.67
N GLY A 35 12.32 -7.00 11.84
CA GLY A 35 11.71 -7.52 13.07
C GLY A 35 10.25 -7.11 13.28
N TRP A 36 9.58 -6.66 12.22
CA TRP A 36 8.16 -6.35 12.26
C TRP A 36 7.36 -7.65 12.28
N ASP A 37 6.22 -7.62 12.95
CA ASP A 37 5.26 -8.70 12.93
C ASP A 37 4.30 -8.49 11.75
N THR A 38 4.16 -9.51 10.92
CA THR A 38 3.36 -9.45 9.70
C THR A 38 2.70 -10.80 9.45
N ALA A 39 1.41 -10.77 9.10
CA ALA A 39 0.66 -11.95 8.70
C ALA A 39 0.88 -12.34 7.22
N GLY A 40 1.76 -11.62 6.50
CA GLY A 40 1.98 -11.79 5.07
C GLY A 40 1.18 -10.78 4.22
N VAL A 41 0.97 -11.13 2.95
CA VAL A 41 0.23 -10.29 2.00
C VAL A 41 -1.25 -10.62 2.02
N ASN A 42 -2.08 -9.63 2.32
CA ASN A 42 -3.52 -9.68 2.10
C ASN A 42 -3.85 -9.27 0.66
N ALA A 43 -4.88 -9.88 0.08
CA ALA A 43 -5.45 -9.44 -1.19
C ALA A 43 -6.79 -8.74 -0.92
N GLY A 44 -6.89 -7.48 -1.33
CA GLY A 44 -8.07 -6.64 -1.13
C GLY A 44 -8.78 -6.29 -2.44
N VAL A 45 -10.10 -6.15 -2.38
CA VAL A 45 -10.89 -5.56 -3.47
C VAL A 45 -11.14 -4.10 -3.10
N PHE A 46 -10.75 -3.19 -4.00
CA PHE A 46 -10.86 -1.75 -3.78
C PHE A 46 -11.84 -1.14 -4.77
N THR A 47 -12.68 -0.20 -4.30
CA THR A 47 -13.65 0.50 -5.17
C THR A 47 -12.97 1.41 -6.18
N SER A 48 -11.78 1.91 -5.84
CA SER A 48 -10.89 2.63 -6.74
C SER A 48 -9.53 1.93 -6.68
N ASN A 49 -8.94 1.63 -7.84
CA ASN A 49 -7.64 0.97 -7.88
C ASN A 49 -6.58 1.94 -7.33
N PRO A 50 -5.99 1.66 -6.15
CA PRO A 50 -4.90 2.49 -5.66
C PRO A 50 -3.75 2.42 -6.66
N ILE A 51 -3.07 3.55 -6.85
CA ILE A 51 -1.92 3.65 -7.75
C ILE A 51 -0.68 3.90 -6.90
N GLY A 52 0.37 3.12 -7.13
CA GLY A 52 1.63 3.23 -6.39
C GLY A 52 1.51 2.61 -5.01
N LEU A 53 2.05 3.28 -3.99
CA LEU A 53 2.11 2.74 -2.65
C LEU A 53 1.59 3.77 -1.65
N GLU A 54 0.70 3.33 -0.76
CA GLU A 54 0.08 4.18 0.25
C GLU A 54 0.37 3.63 1.64
N VAL A 55 0.75 4.52 2.55
CA VAL A 55 0.93 4.20 3.97
C VAL A 55 -0.32 4.66 4.71
N LEU A 56 -1.06 3.72 5.26
CA LEU A 56 -2.27 3.97 6.03
C LEU A 56 -1.98 3.76 7.51
N TYR A 57 -2.50 4.66 8.33
CA TYR A 57 -2.35 4.59 9.78
C TYR A 57 -3.61 5.14 10.45
N ARG A 58 -4.00 4.58 11.60
CA ARG A 58 -5.06 5.18 12.42
C ARG A 58 -4.48 6.32 13.23
N GLU A 59 -5.14 7.48 13.23
CA GLU A 59 -4.73 8.60 14.07
C GLU A 59 -4.65 8.16 15.54
N PRO A 60 -3.51 8.37 16.22
CA PRO A 60 -3.40 7.99 17.62
C PRO A 60 -4.22 8.96 18.48
N PRO A 61 -4.74 8.50 19.63
CA PRO A 61 -5.35 9.41 20.60
C PRO A 61 -4.35 10.49 21.04
N PRO A 62 -4.82 11.67 21.50
CA PRO A 62 -3.97 12.83 21.76
C PRO A 62 -2.84 12.60 22.76
N ASP A 63 -2.98 11.60 23.65
CA ASP A 63 -1.95 11.22 24.63
C ASP A 63 -0.93 10.20 24.11
N ASN A 64 -1.04 9.76 22.86
CA ASN A 64 -0.23 8.70 22.30
C ASN A 64 0.55 9.16 21.06
N VAL A 65 1.82 8.77 20.99
CA VAL A 65 2.71 9.13 19.88
C VAL A 65 2.67 8.04 18.81
N ALA A 66 2.69 8.43 17.54
CA ALA A 66 2.81 7.47 16.45
C ALA A 66 4.11 6.65 16.59
N PRO A 67 4.11 5.36 16.20
CA PRO A 67 5.26 4.50 16.39
C PRO A 67 6.46 5.02 15.58
N PRO A 68 7.70 4.92 16.11
CA PRO A 68 8.90 5.37 15.40
C PRO A 68 9.09 4.62 14.07
N ALA A 69 8.60 3.38 14.00
CA ALA A 69 8.58 2.56 12.80
C ALA A 69 7.79 3.18 11.65
N LEU A 70 6.69 3.89 11.93
CA LEU A 70 5.89 4.59 10.90
C LEU A 70 6.72 5.71 10.27
N THR A 71 7.39 6.50 11.10
CA THR A 71 8.26 7.58 10.62
C THR A 71 9.39 7.03 9.77
N ALA A 72 10.09 6.00 10.25
CA ALA A 72 11.20 5.38 9.53
C ALA A 72 10.77 4.77 8.19
N LEU A 73 9.59 4.15 8.13
CA LEU A 73 9.05 3.61 6.88
C LEU A 73 8.80 4.70 5.86
N VAL A 74 8.10 5.78 6.25
CA VAL A 74 7.79 6.87 5.33
C VAL A 74 9.08 7.55 4.85
N ASP A 75 10.04 7.79 5.75
CA ASP A 75 11.34 8.38 5.38
C ASP A 75 12.13 7.46 4.43
N THR A 76 12.07 6.13 4.63
CA THR A 76 12.71 5.15 3.74
C THR A 76 12.05 5.14 2.36
N LEU A 77 10.72 5.09 2.31
CA LEU A 77 9.96 5.08 1.06
C LEU A 77 10.17 6.37 0.26
N LEU A 78 10.29 7.52 0.95
CA LEU A 78 10.62 8.79 0.34
C LEU A 78 12.07 8.81 -0.19
N GLY A 79 13.03 8.33 0.60
CA GLY A 79 14.44 8.24 0.20
C GLY A 79 14.70 7.30 -0.97
N LEU A 80 13.85 6.27 -1.14
CA LEU A 80 13.85 5.37 -2.28
C LEU A 80 13.03 5.89 -3.49
N HIS A 81 12.46 7.09 -3.39
CA HIS A 81 11.57 7.68 -4.40
C HIS A 81 10.35 6.82 -4.76
N ILE A 82 9.89 5.98 -3.81
CA ILE A 82 8.65 5.20 -3.95
C ILE A 82 7.45 6.09 -3.64
N LEU A 83 7.55 6.91 -2.59
CA LEU A 83 6.59 7.96 -2.29
C LEU A 83 7.03 9.30 -2.92
N PRO A 84 6.12 10.04 -3.56
CA PRO A 84 6.45 11.35 -4.15
C PRO A 84 6.68 12.43 -3.09
N ALA A 85 6.09 12.27 -1.91
CA ALA A 85 6.22 13.17 -0.77
C ALA A 85 6.00 12.41 0.54
N ARG A 86 6.36 13.03 1.66
CA ARG A 86 6.07 12.50 2.99
C ARG A 86 4.56 12.52 3.24
N SER A 87 3.89 11.40 3.00
CA SER A 87 2.43 11.28 3.16
C SER A 87 2.06 10.02 3.94
N VAL A 88 1.10 10.18 4.86
CA VAL A 88 0.42 9.09 5.56
C VAL A 88 -1.07 9.38 5.49
N THR A 89 -1.85 8.39 5.05
CA THR A 89 -3.31 8.50 4.98
C THR A 89 -3.90 8.04 6.29
N ILE A 90 -4.70 8.89 6.93
CA ILE A 90 -5.43 8.50 8.13
C ILE A 90 -6.63 7.64 7.73
N PHE A 91 -6.69 6.42 8.26
CA PHE A 91 -7.76 5.48 7.93
C PHE A 91 -8.24 4.75 9.18
N GLU A 92 -9.48 5.02 9.59
CA GLU A 92 -10.05 4.52 10.84
C GLU A 92 -10.22 3.00 10.85
N ASP A 93 -10.30 2.34 9.69
CA ASP A 93 -10.41 0.88 9.60
C ASP A 93 -9.11 0.15 9.98
N VAL A 94 -7.95 0.81 9.89
CA VAL A 94 -6.68 0.22 10.34
C VAL A 94 -6.72 0.06 11.85
N ALA A 95 -6.28 -1.09 12.38
CA ALA A 95 -6.24 -1.32 13.83
C ALA A 95 -5.29 -0.34 14.54
N PRO A 96 -5.55 0.02 15.81
CA PRO A 96 -4.67 0.90 16.58
C PRO A 96 -3.23 0.37 16.64
N ASN A 97 -2.25 1.24 16.45
CA ASN A 97 -0.80 0.92 16.44
C ASN A 97 -0.36 -0.06 15.35
N VAL A 98 -1.19 -0.36 14.36
CA VAL A 98 -0.82 -1.13 13.17
C VAL A 98 -0.53 -0.18 12.02
N ILE A 99 0.56 -0.41 11.31
CA ILE A 99 0.88 0.30 10.07
C ILE A 99 0.33 -0.54 8.93
N ARG A 100 -0.54 0.00 8.07
CA ARG A 100 -1.01 -0.71 6.89
C ARG A 100 -0.32 -0.15 5.64
N LEU A 101 0.28 -1.04 4.86
CA LEU A 101 0.90 -0.74 3.59
C LEU A 101 0.00 -1.23 2.47
N LEU A 102 -0.52 -0.31 1.67
CA LEU A 102 -1.31 -0.64 0.50
C LEU A 102 -0.43 -0.54 -0.75
N VAL A 103 -0.30 -1.67 -1.44
CA VAL A 103 0.39 -1.79 -2.71
C VAL A 103 -0.65 -1.76 -3.83
N GLY A 104 -0.67 -0.64 -4.52
CA GLY A 104 -1.52 -0.40 -5.68
C GLY A 104 -0.85 -0.74 -7.00
N ALA A 105 -1.61 -0.57 -8.08
CA ALA A 105 -1.14 -0.81 -9.44
C ALA A 105 -0.04 0.20 -9.80
N ARG A 106 0.86 -0.21 -10.69
CA ARG A 106 1.89 0.69 -11.22
C ARG A 106 1.24 1.81 -12.02
N SER A 107 1.72 3.04 -11.89
CA SER A 107 1.27 4.23 -12.64
C SER A 107 1.50 4.16 -14.16
N GLY A 108 1.82 3.00 -14.72
CA GLY A 108 2.06 2.76 -16.13
C GLY A 108 0.98 1.96 -16.85
N ASP A 109 0.05 1.29 -16.14
CA ASP A 109 -1.06 0.59 -16.80
C ASP A 109 -2.27 1.52 -16.95
N THR A 110 -2.11 2.52 -17.82
CA THR A 110 -3.26 3.04 -18.56
C THR A 110 -3.35 2.22 -19.85
N SER A 111 -3.50 0.90 -19.73
CA SER A 111 -4.06 0.13 -20.84
C SER A 111 -5.53 0.50 -20.90
N ALA A 112 -5.79 1.64 -21.56
CA ALA A 112 -7.07 1.99 -22.10
C ALA A 112 -7.52 0.83 -22.99
N HIS A 113 -8.24 -0.12 -22.41
CA HIS A 113 -9.21 -0.92 -23.16
C HIS A 113 -10.38 -0.01 -23.51
N SER A 114 -10.12 1.00 -24.36
CA SER A 114 -11.12 1.53 -25.27
C SER A 114 -11.40 0.43 -26.28
N SER A 115 -12.18 -0.57 -25.87
CA SER A 115 -12.80 -1.49 -26.80
C SER A 115 -13.80 -0.68 -27.63
N LEU A 116 -13.33 -0.26 -28.80
CA LEU A 116 -14.06 0.11 -30.02
C LEU A 116 -15.57 -0.16 -29.94
N SER A 117 -16.38 0.91 -29.91
CA SER A 117 -17.77 0.83 -30.33
C SER A 117 -17.79 0.44 -31.82
N PRO A 118 -18.43 -0.68 -32.23
CA PRO A 118 -18.66 -0.95 -33.63
C PRO A 118 -19.55 0.16 -34.20
N GLY A 119 -19.12 0.76 -35.30
CA GLY A 119 -19.73 1.94 -35.89
C GLY A 119 -21.22 1.78 -36.17
N GLU A 120 -21.95 2.83 -35.84
CA GLU A 120 -23.17 3.24 -36.52
C GLU A 120 -22.93 3.27 -38.04
N LEU A 121 -23.76 2.55 -38.79
CA LEU A 121 -23.99 2.79 -40.22
C LEU A 121 -25.47 3.15 -40.42
N PRO A 122 -25.77 4.16 -41.26
CA PRO A 122 -27.08 4.81 -41.39
C PRO A 122 -28.08 3.99 -42.22
N PRO A 123 -29.39 4.33 -42.17
CA PRO A 123 -30.43 3.62 -42.94
C PRO A 123 -30.40 4.01 -44.43
N GLU A 124 -30.62 3.01 -45.30
CA GLU A 124 -31.12 3.17 -46.68
C GLU A 124 -32.64 3.03 -46.72
#